data_AF-A0A4Q2ZDM7-F1
#
_entry.id   AF-A0A4Q2ZDM7-F1
#
_cell.length_a   1.000
_cell.length_b   1.000
_cell.length_c   1.000
_cell.angle_alpha   90.00
_cell.angle_beta   90.00
_cell.angle_gamma   90.00
#
_symmetry.space_group_name_H-M   'P 1'
#
loop_
_entity.id
_entity.type
_entity.pdbx_description
1 polymer ?
#
loop_
_entity_poly.entity_id
_entity_poly.type
_entity_poly.pdbx_seq_one_letter_code
_entity_poly.pdbx_strand_id
1 'polypeptide(L)'
;MNRTSAAFTFVMAACGLLLGYSANRRSWEHSLRDEATMESESARPSSRRHEDFSQPNTPQHQLQGTRSAETLETLVAKEGGATYADIALWLVDADAGQIAAYWESCKDGKLDGDRERLIFLSWTRLDPNAAVAATASTDRAGMAWWAWAASDPMTALASAGDDRLEDVARGIGEFQPKWLMANFHHIPEAVRRNAVGGLLTWKENEDPAATLDFLKEHEFGFNKTLFRTLCLKDPWAAYDWLQKNESGDSKANSAMDTLLETMRSAHPDDLERLGAMAPSGRMKRKVEDFIFASLLEKDPESALAEAKDIEAPAVAAIRLAQVGKSLMKTDPDKAFEVGSMILATGPQNLVPFKQMEFANGTNMSLWDNNEQSTQEFIESLLSKDPARTMEMTIDGMKGVTSTFHSLCGKWCSQDTEAYSAWVDTQKNPEIRSAAERYLIMTLSSQGRFQEAADRATGAAAGGGSTLTQLAIDWGKSDPTAAAAWLESADIDEEQREQLGNHIKSGK
;
A
#
# COMPACT_ATOMS: atom_id res chain seq x y z
N MET A 1 36.27 15.42 44.88
CA MET A 1 35.21 14.39 44.91
C MET A 1 34.11 14.86 43.97
N ASN A 2 34.02 14.22 42.81
CA ASN A 2 33.54 14.86 41.58
C ASN A 2 32.03 14.74 41.38
N ARG A 3 31.38 15.90 41.20
CA ARG A 3 29.96 16.08 40.84
C ARG A 3 29.63 15.68 39.40
N THR A 4 30.61 15.25 38.61
CA THR A 4 30.43 14.87 37.19
C THR A 4 29.88 13.47 36.99
N SER A 5 29.90 12.58 38.01
CA SER A 5 29.42 11.21 37.85
C SER A 5 27.89 11.05 37.98
N ALA A 6 27.19 11.98 38.62
CA ALA A 6 25.74 11.87 38.83
C ALA A 6 24.93 12.37 37.61
N ALA A 7 25.46 13.34 36.86
CA ALA A 7 24.81 13.83 35.64
C ALA A 7 24.86 12.81 34.50
N PHE A 8 25.91 11.99 34.43
CA PHE A 8 26.06 10.97 33.38
C PHE A 8 25.08 9.81 33.55
N THR A 9 24.80 9.40 34.80
CA THR A 9 23.83 8.33 35.09
C THR A 9 22.39 8.76 34.83
N PHE A 10 22.06 10.04 35.07
CA PHE A 10 20.71 10.57 34.82
C PHE A 10 20.40 10.73 33.32
N VAL A 11 21.41 11.11 32.51
CA VAL A 11 21.27 11.21 31.05
C VAL A 11 21.14 9.82 30.40
N MET A 12 21.86 8.82 30.90
CA MET A 12 21.75 7.43 30.40
C MET A 12 20.41 6.76 30.77
N ALA A 13 19.82 7.10 31.93
CA ALA A 13 18.49 6.63 32.31
C ALA A 13 17.36 7.27 31.46
N ALA A 14 17.50 8.54 31.08
CA ALA A 14 16.56 9.24 30.21
C ALA A 14 16.61 8.73 28.75
N CYS A 15 17.81 8.38 28.24
CA CYS A 15 17.95 7.76 26.92
C CYS A 15 17.41 6.32 26.88
N GLY A 16 17.53 5.56 27.97
CA GLY A 16 16.94 4.22 28.09
C GLY A 16 15.41 4.21 28.07
N LEU A 17 14.76 5.19 28.70
CA LEU A 17 13.30 5.34 28.69
C LEU A 17 12.74 5.78 27.32
N LEU A 18 13.46 6.62 26.58
CA LEU A 18 13.05 7.06 25.24
C LEU A 18 13.28 6.00 24.16
N LEU A 19 14.29 5.13 24.32
CA LEU A 19 14.51 3.98 23.44
C LEU A 19 13.53 2.82 23.74
N GLY A 20 13.14 2.62 25.00
CA GLY A 20 12.08 1.68 25.37
C GLY A 20 10.69 2.08 24.84
N TYR A 21 10.37 3.37 24.87
CA TYR A 21 9.07 3.89 24.38
C TYR A 21 8.95 3.85 22.85
N SER A 22 10.06 3.94 22.10
CA SER A 22 10.09 3.83 20.64
C SER A 22 10.15 2.38 20.14
N ALA A 23 10.74 1.45 20.91
CA ALA A 23 10.75 0.02 20.60
C ALA A 23 9.36 -0.64 20.79
N ASN A 24 8.59 -0.22 21.80
CA ASN A 24 7.24 -0.75 22.05
C ASN A 24 6.21 -0.29 21.01
N ARG A 25 6.42 0.88 20.39
CA ARG A 25 5.57 1.38 19.30
C ARG A 25 5.85 0.68 17.95
N ARG A 26 7.10 0.25 17.72
CA ARG A 26 7.50 -0.49 16.51
C ARG A 26 7.12 -1.97 16.53
N SER A 27 6.98 -2.63 17.69
CA SER A 27 6.55 -4.04 17.72
C SER A 27 5.07 -4.20 17.35
N TRP A 28 4.23 -3.22 17.70
CA TRP A 28 2.83 -3.17 17.26
C TRP A 28 2.69 -2.90 15.75
N GLU A 29 3.55 -2.08 15.16
CA GLU A 29 3.54 -1.81 13.71
C GLU A 29 4.15 -2.96 12.88
N HIS A 30 5.12 -3.71 13.41
CA HIS A 30 5.67 -4.90 12.76
C HIS A 30 4.73 -6.12 12.81
N SER A 31 3.98 -6.30 13.90
CA SER A 31 2.99 -7.38 14.00
C SER A 31 1.86 -7.27 12.97
N LEU A 32 1.58 -6.07 12.45
CA LEU A 32 0.60 -5.84 11.38
C LEU A 32 1.22 -5.92 9.97
N ARG A 33 2.55 -5.97 9.85
CA ARG A 33 3.28 -5.96 8.56
C ARG A 33 3.83 -7.33 8.18
N ASP A 34 4.24 -8.13 9.17
CA ASP A 34 4.86 -9.45 8.93
C ASP A 34 3.82 -10.59 8.76
N GLU A 35 2.54 -10.40 9.11
CA GLU A 35 1.46 -11.36 8.78
C GLU A 35 1.09 -11.39 7.28
N ALA A 36 1.47 -10.38 6.50
CA ALA A 36 1.13 -10.30 5.08
C ALA A 36 2.01 -11.19 4.16
N THR A 37 3.03 -11.87 4.71
CA THR A 37 3.99 -12.68 3.92
C THR A 37 3.97 -14.18 4.19
N MET A 38 3.11 -14.70 5.08
CA MET A 38 3.03 -16.13 5.38
C MET A 38 1.81 -16.89 4.84
N GLU A 39 0.88 -16.25 4.11
CA GLU A 39 -0.24 -16.96 3.47
C GLU A 39 0.08 -17.34 2.02
N SER A 40 0.86 -18.40 1.84
CA SER A 40 1.08 -19.07 0.55
C SER A 40 1.07 -20.60 0.68
N GLU A 41 0.32 -21.17 1.63
CA GLU A 41 0.12 -22.63 1.67
C GLU A 41 -1.36 -23.02 1.85
N SER A 42 -1.84 -23.80 0.87
CA SER A 42 -3.01 -24.67 0.91
C SER A 42 -4.41 -24.02 0.94
N ALA A 43 -4.81 -23.43 -0.19
CA ALA A 43 -6.23 -23.29 -0.52
C ALA A 43 -6.85 -24.69 -0.78
N ARG A 44 -7.61 -25.22 0.19
CA ARG A 44 -8.55 -26.31 -0.06
C ARG A 44 -9.85 -25.73 -0.62
N PRO A 45 -10.45 -26.30 -1.68
CA PRO A 45 -11.70 -25.80 -2.22
C PRO A 45 -12.87 -26.18 -1.31
N SER A 46 -13.41 -25.22 -0.56
CA SER A 46 -14.68 -25.37 0.16
C SER A 46 -15.84 -25.01 -0.75
N SER A 47 -16.29 -25.97 -1.55
CA SER A 47 -17.63 -25.94 -2.13
C SER A 47 -18.65 -26.16 -1.01
N ARG A 48 -19.21 -25.08 -0.46
CA ARG A 48 -20.37 -25.13 0.43
C ARG A 48 -21.50 -24.35 -0.21
N ARG A 49 -22.46 -25.09 -0.79
CA ARG A 49 -23.77 -24.57 -1.17
C ARG A 49 -24.43 -23.96 0.07
N HIS A 50 -24.96 -22.74 -0.09
CA HIS A 50 -25.94 -22.16 0.81
C HIS A 50 -27.20 -23.04 0.79
N GLU A 51 -27.33 -23.91 1.79
CA GLU A 51 -28.61 -24.50 2.16
C GLU A 51 -29.31 -23.58 3.17
N ASP A 52 -30.59 -23.38 2.93
CA ASP A 52 -31.52 -22.55 3.66
C ASP A 52 -31.63 -23.06 5.13
N PHE A 53 -31.07 -22.31 6.08
CA PHE A 53 -31.11 -22.63 7.52
C PHE A 53 -32.49 -22.30 8.11
N SER A 54 -33.51 -23.03 7.68
CA SER A 54 -34.64 -23.31 8.57
C SER A 54 -34.09 -24.15 9.72
N GLN A 55 -34.03 -23.60 10.93
CA GLN A 55 -33.51 -24.28 12.12
C GLN A 55 -34.05 -25.71 12.19
N PRO A 56 -33.22 -26.74 11.94
CA PRO A 56 -33.64 -28.09 12.24
C PRO A 56 -33.78 -28.14 13.76
N ASN A 57 -34.90 -28.68 14.25
CA ASN A 57 -35.00 -29.22 15.60
C ASN A 57 -33.88 -30.23 15.76
N THR A 58 -32.70 -29.75 16.17
CA THR A 58 -31.53 -30.58 16.36
C THR A 58 -31.83 -31.33 17.65
N PRO A 59 -32.01 -32.66 17.63
CA PRO A 59 -32.14 -33.40 18.87
C PRO A 59 -30.92 -33.03 19.72
N GLN A 60 -31.16 -32.59 20.96
CA GLN A 60 -30.11 -32.45 21.96
C GLN A 60 -29.42 -33.81 22.04
N HIS A 61 -28.31 -33.98 21.31
CA HIS A 61 -27.35 -35.02 21.60
C HIS A 61 -26.85 -34.69 23.00
N GLN A 62 -27.45 -35.30 24.01
CA GLN A 62 -26.84 -35.37 25.32
C GLN A 62 -25.48 -35.99 25.09
N LEU A 63 -24.42 -35.20 25.25
CA LEU A 63 -23.05 -35.67 25.30
C LEU A 63 -22.89 -36.51 26.58
N GLN A 64 -23.55 -37.67 26.63
CA GLN A 64 -23.38 -38.64 27.69
C GLN A 64 -21.99 -39.25 27.50
N GLY A 65 -20.98 -38.64 28.14
CA GLY A 65 -19.59 -39.07 28.07
C GLY A 65 -18.54 -37.96 28.19
N THR A 66 -18.91 -36.68 28.20
CA THR A 66 -17.95 -35.55 28.28
C THR A 66 -17.85 -34.92 29.67
N ARG A 67 -18.06 -35.69 30.74
CA ARG A 67 -17.74 -35.18 32.09
C ARG A 67 -16.25 -35.29 32.32
N SER A 68 -15.66 -34.25 32.89
CA SER A 68 -14.25 -34.30 33.25
C SER A 68 -14.02 -35.35 34.33
N ALA A 69 -12.96 -36.14 34.17
CA ALA A 69 -12.42 -36.93 35.27
C ALA A 69 -11.50 -36.10 36.18
N GLU A 70 -11.16 -34.88 35.76
CA GLU A 70 -10.31 -33.98 36.53
C GLU A 70 -11.06 -33.42 37.74
N THR A 71 -10.40 -33.40 38.89
CA THR A 71 -10.82 -32.66 40.08
C THR A 71 -9.92 -31.45 40.27
N LEU A 72 -10.28 -30.56 41.20
CA LEU A 72 -9.40 -29.44 41.58
C LEU A 72 -7.99 -29.94 41.95
N GLU A 73 -7.93 -31.01 42.74
CA GLU A 73 -6.68 -31.59 43.21
C GLU A 73 -5.85 -32.15 42.05
N THR A 74 -6.48 -32.82 41.08
CA THR A 74 -5.74 -33.35 39.92
C THR A 74 -5.21 -32.25 39.03
N LEU A 75 -5.97 -31.17 38.79
CA LEU A 75 -5.51 -30.02 38.01
C LEU A 75 -4.32 -29.32 38.65
N VAL A 76 -4.37 -29.08 39.96
CA VAL A 76 -3.29 -28.43 40.71
C VAL A 76 -2.04 -29.31 40.79
N ALA A 77 -2.22 -30.63 40.84
CA ALA A 77 -1.11 -31.58 40.94
C ALA A 77 -0.35 -31.83 39.63
N LYS A 78 -0.83 -31.35 38.46
CA LYS A 78 -0.16 -31.59 37.18
C LYS A 78 1.18 -30.85 37.11
N GLU A 79 2.26 -31.61 36.94
CA GLU A 79 3.59 -31.05 36.66
C GLU A 79 3.57 -30.25 35.36
N GLY A 80 3.96 -28.97 35.42
CA GLY A 80 3.87 -28.03 34.29
C GLY A 80 2.53 -27.28 34.18
N GLY A 81 1.59 -27.54 35.07
CA GLY A 81 0.27 -26.91 35.12
C GLY A 81 -0.74 -27.53 34.16
N ALA A 82 -2.03 -27.39 34.48
CA ALA A 82 -3.10 -27.91 33.64
C ALA A 82 -3.11 -27.25 32.25
N THR A 83 -3.37 -28.06 31.23
CA THR A 83 -3.52 -27.57 29.86
C THR A 83 -4.85 -26.83 29.68
N TYR A 84 -4.98 -26.06 28.60
CA TYR A 84 -6.25 -25.41 28.26
C TYR A 84 -7.41 -26.41 28.18
N ALA A 85 -7.19 -27.58 27.56
CA ALA A 85 -8.21 -28.61 27.41
C ALA A 85 -8.65 -29.22 28.75
N ASP A 86 -7.70 -29.45 29.66
CA ASP A 86 -7.99 -29.96 31.02
C ASP A 86 -8.91 -28.99 31.77
N ILE A 87 -8.55 -27.70 31.75
CA ILE A 87 -9.31 -26.63 32.41
C ILE A 87 -10.69 -26.48 31.77
N ALA A 88 -10.78 -26.46 30.44
CA ALA A 88 -12.04 -26.31 29.72
C ALA A 88 -13.03 -27.43 30.03
N LEU A 89 -12.57 -28.68 30.09
CA LEU A 89 -13.42 -29.82 30.39
C LEU A 89 -13.90 -29.80 31.85
N TRP A 90 -13.00 -29.47 32.78
CA TRP A 90 -13.34 -29.35 34.20
C TRP A 90 -14.34 -28.22 34.49
N LEU A 91 -14.18 -27.06 33.84
CA LEU A 91 -15.06 -25.89 34.01
C LEU A 91 -16.52 -26.14 33.60
N VAL A 92 -16.83 -27.22 32.88
CA VAL A 92 -18.20 -27.61 32.54
C VAL A 92 -19.00 -27.99 33.80
N ASP A 93 -18.35 -28.68 34.73
CA ASP A 93 -18.97 -29.21 35.96
C ASP A 93 -18.57 -28.42 37.22
N ALA A 94 -17.55 -27.55 37.12
CA ALA A 94 -17.03 -26.79 38.26
C ALA A 94 -18.03 -25.72 38.75
N ASP A 95 -18.25 -25.65 40.06
CA ASP A 95 -18.97 -24.54 40.69
C ASP A 95 -18.06 -23.32 40.94
N ALA A 96 -18.65 -22.17 41.28
CA ALA A 96 -17.89 -20.93 41.50
C ALA A 96 -16.85 -21.04 42.62
N GLY A 97 -17.10 -21.86 43.65
CA GLY A 97 -16.16 -22.08 44.75
C GLY A 97 -14.96 -22.90 44.32
N GLN A 98 -15.17 -23.93 43.49
CA GLN A 98 -14.11 -24.73 42.89
C GLN A 98 -13.24 -23.88 41.95
N ILE A 99 -13.85 -23.02 41.14
CA ILE A 99 -13.12 -22.09 40.26
C ILE A 99 -12.28 -21.10 41.09
N ALA A 100 -12.85 -20.54 42.15
CA ALA A 100 -12.13 -19.65 43.06
C ALA A 100 -10.92 -20.34 43.70
N ALA A 101 -11.08 -21.58 44.18
CA ALA A 101 -9.99 -22.35 44.78
C ALA A 101 -8.89 -22.67 43.75
N TYR A 102 -9.26 -22.98 42.50
CA TYR A 102 -8.30 -23.17 41.43
C TYR A 102 -7.54 -21.89 41.11
N TRP A 103 -8.24 -20.75 40.96
CA TRP A 103 -7.60 -19.45 40.75
C TRP A 103 -6.60 -19.13 41.86
N GLU A 104 -6.98 -19.29 43.14
CA GLU A 104 -6.09 -19.06 44.28
C GLU A 104 -4.81 -19.90 44.22
N SER A 105 -4.89 -21.13 43.71
CA SER A 105 -3.72 -22.01 43.57
C SER A 105 -2.74 -21.59 42.47
N CYS A 106 -3.20 -20.82 41.48
CA CYS A 106 -2.43 -20.50 40.27
C CYS A 106 -2.22 -19.00 40.01
N LYS A 107 -2.86 -18.10 40.76
CA LYS A 107 -2.82 -16.64 40.53
C LYS A 107 -1.44 -16.01 40.64
N ASP A 108 -0.55 -16.59 41.45
CA ASP A 108 0.85 -16.14 41.58
C ASP A 108 1.74 -16.71 40.47
N GLY A 109 1.24 -17.72 39.75
CA GLY A 109 1.87 -18.31 38.58
C GLY A 109 1.55 -17.51 37.31
N LYS A 110 2.42 -17.59 36.31
CA LYS A 110 2.14 -17.06 34.97
C LYS A 110 1.26 -18.06 34.22
N LEU A 111 -0.06 -17.97 34.41
CA LEU A 111 -0.98 -18.50 33.41
C LEU A 111 -0.80 -17.74 32.09
N ASP A 112 -0.95 -18.43 30.97
CA ASP A 112 -1.11 -17.73 29.70
C ASP A 112 -2.49 -17.05 29.65
N GLY A 113 -2.59 -15.99 28.83
CA GLY A 113 -3.79 -15.18 28.76
C GLY A 113 -5.04 -15.96 28.35
N ASP A 114 -4.91 -17.04 27.58
CA ASP A 114 -6.07 -17.82 27.11
C ASP A 114 -6.67 -18.67 28.23
N ARG A 115 -5.82 -19.29 29.08
CA ARG A 115 -6.28 -19.98 30.29
C ARG A 115 -6.92 -19.02 31.28
N GLU A 116 -6.34 -17.84 31.48
CA GLU A 116 -6.94 -16.82 32.35
C GLU A 116 -8.33 -16.39 31.85
N ARG A 117 -8.45 -16.07 30.55
CA ARG A 117 -9.73 -15.70 29.93
C ARG A 117 -10.78 -16.79 30.10
N LEU A 118 -10.42 -18.05 29.87
CA LEU A 118 -11.32 -19.19 30.01
C LEU A 118 -11.86 -19.32 31.45
N ILE A 119 -10.98 -19.18 32.44
CA ILE A 119 -11.33 -19.22 33.87
C ILE A 119 -12.30 -18.09 34.19
N PHE A 120 -11.95 -16.85 33.84
CA PHE A 120 -12.78 -15.69 34.18
C PHE A 120 -14.12 -15.70 33.46
N LEU A 121 -14.18 -16.05 32.17
CA LEU A 121 -15.45 -16.17 31.44
C LEU A 121 -16.39 -17.21 32.06
N SER A 122 -15.83 -18.31 32.58
CA SER A 122 -16.61 -19.34 33.26
C SER A 122 -17.04 -18.90 34.66
N TRP A 123 -16.13 -18.26 35.41
CA TRP A 123 -16.37 -17.81 36.77
C TRP A 123 -17.41 -16.69 36.82
N THR A 124 -17.27 -15.65 36.00
CA THR A 124 -18.18 -14.49 36.01
C THR A 124 -19.59 -14.83 35.57
N ARG A 125 -19.76 -15.92 34.79
CA ARG A 125 -21.08 -16.47 34.46
C ARG A 125 -21.79 -17.07 35.67
N LEU A 126 -21.03 -17.62 36.63
CA LEU A 126 -21.58 -18.27 37.83
C LEU A 126 -21.69 -17.29 39.02
N ASP A 127 -20.63 -16.52 39.28
CA ASP A 127 -20.57 -15.55 40.37
C ASP A 127 -19.59 -14.41 40.01
N PRO A 128 -20.07 -13.35 39.33
CA PRO A 128 -19.22 -12.24 38.91
C PRO A 128 -18.68 -11.41 40.08
N ASN A 129 -19.45 -11.29 41.16
CA ASN A 129 -19.02 -10.52 42.33
C ASN A 129 -17.86 -11.20 43.04
N ALA A 130 -17.89 -12.53 43.17
CA ALA A 130 -16.78 -13.29 43.74
C ALA A 130 -15.51 -13.16 42.89
N ALA A 131 -15.62 -13.26 41.56
CA ALA A 131 -14.48 -13.12 40.66
C ALA A 131 -13.84 -11.71 40.72
N VAL A 132 -14.66 -10.66 40.73
CA VAL A 132 -14.19 -9.27 40.89
C VAL A 132 -13.54 -9.06 42.25
N ALA A 133 -14.16 -9.54 43.33
CA ALA A 133 -13.62 -9.40 44.68
C ALA A 133 -12.26 -10.11 44.83
N ALA A 134 -12.13 -11.31 44.25
CA ALA A 134 -10.89 -12.10 44.30
C ALA A 134 -9.72 -11.45 43.55
N THR A 135 -10.01 -10.59 42.56
CA THR A 135 -8.99 -9.95 41.72
C THR A 135 -8.76 -8.47 42.03
N ALA A 136 -9.55 -7.87 42.92
CA ALA A 136 -9.56 -6.43 43.18
C ALA A 136 -8.19 -5.82 43.54
N SER A 137 -7.32 -6.58 44.20
CA SER A 137 -5.96 -6.14 44.61
C SER A 137 -4.84 -6.61 43.66
N THR A 138 -5.20 -7.18 42.51
CA THR A 138 -4.27 -7.73 41.52
C THR A 138 -4.25 -6.90 40.24
N ASP A 139 -3.25 -7.10 39.40
CA ASP A 139 -3.21 -6.57 38.03
C ASP A 139 -4.26 -7.22 37.10
N ARG A 140 -4.98 -8.25 37.59
CA ARG A 140 -6.01 -8.98 36.85
C ARG A 140 -7.44 -8.50 37.09
N ALA A 141 -7.63 -7.48 37.94
CA ALA A 141 -8.95 -6.90 38.20
C ALA A 141 -9.72 -6.57 36.90
N GLY A 142 -9.03 -6.01 35.89
CA GLY A 142 -9.66 -5.67 34.61
C GLY A 142 -10.17 -6.88 33.84
N MET A 143 -9.54 -8.06 33.97
CA MET A 143 -9.97 -9.27 33.29
C MET A 143 -11.30 -9.81 33.84
N ALA A 144 -11.52 -9.73 35.15
CA ALA A 144 -12.79 -10.10 35.75
C ALA A 144 -13.94 -9.19 35.26
N TRP A 145 -13.70 -7.88 35.15
CA TRP A 145 -14.68 -6.92 34.62
C TRP A 145 -14.97 -7.13 33.13
N TRP A 146 -13.93 -7.32 32.33
CA TRP A 146 -14.05 -7.67 30.91
C TRP A 146 -14.85 -8.98 30.70
N ALA A 147 -14.59 -10.00 31.51
CA ALA A 147 -15.30 -11.28 31.43
C ALA A 147 -16.75 -11.19 31.94
N TRP A 148 -17.04 -10.37 32.94
CA TRP A 148 -18.43 -10.14 33.40
C TRP A 148 -19.27 -9.48 32.31
N ALA A 149 -18.71 -8.49 31.62
CA ALA A 149 -19.38 -7.82 30.49
C ALA A 149 -19.77 -8.80 29.36
N ALA A 150 -19.06 -9.93 29.23
CA ALA A 150 -19.37 -10.96 28.25
C ALA A 150 -20.71 -11.66 28.51
N SER A 151 -21.11 -11.83 29.77
CA SER A 151 -22.33 -12.55 30.15
C SER A 151 -23.50 -11.62 30.51
N ASP A 152 -23.22 -10.47 31.15
CA ASP A 152 -24.23 -9.50 31.56
C ASP A 152 -23.71 -8.06 31.39
N PRO A 153 -23.79 -7.50 30.16
CA PRO A 153 -23.21 -6.20 29.85
C PRO A 153 -23.85 -5.05 30.65
N MET A 154 -25.15 -5.13 30.94
CA MET A 154 -25.88 -4.05 31.60
C MET A 154 -25.57 -4.00 33.10
N THR A 155 -25.56 -5.15 33.79
CA THR A 155 -25.21 -5.21 35.21
C THR A 155 -23.73 -4.89 35.43
N ALA A 156 -22.84 -5.39 34.56
CA ALA A 156 -21.41 -5.06 34.63
C ALA A 156 -21.19 -3.54 34.49
N LEU A 157 -21.86 -2.90 33.54
CA LEU A 157 -21.76 -1.45 33.33
C LEU A 157 -22.31 -0.63 34.52
N ALA A 158 -23.41 -1.07 35.11
CA ALA A 158 -24.01 -0.41 36.28
C ALA A 158 -23.18 -0.61 37.56
N SER A 159 -22.41 -1.69 37.65
CA SER A 159 -21.63 -2.05 38.84
C SER A 159 -20.20 -1.53 38.82
N ALA A 160 -19.66 -1.27 37.63
CA ALA A 160 -18.28 -0.82 37.48
C ALA A 160 -18.08 0.61 38.01
N GLY A 161 -17.00 0.79 38.79
CA GLY A 161 -16.48 2.11 39.11
C GLY A 161 -15.77 2.74 37.90
N ASP A 162 -15.50 4.04 37.98
CA ASP A 162 -14.87 4.82 36.89
C ASP A 162 -13.56 4.20 36.39
N ASP A 163 -12.78 3.58 37.28
CA ASP A 163 -11.50 2.92 36.95
C ASP A 163 -11.64 1.60 36.17
N ARG A 164 -12.86 1.08 36.01
CA ARG A 164 -13.16 -0.23 35.38
C ARG A 164 -14.12 -0.17 34.21
N LEU A 165 -14.71 1.00 33.94
CA LEU A 165 -15.59 1.20 32.80
C LEU A 165 -14.90 0.89 31.45
N GLU A 166 -13.59 1.12 31.35
CA GLU A 166 -12.81 0.80 30.15
C GLU A 166 -12.76 -0.70 29.86
N ASP A 167 -12.55 -1.52 30.89
CA ASP A 167 -12.49 -2.99 30.80
C ASP A 167 -13.87 -3.56 30.45
N VAL A 168 -14.92 -3.08 31.12
CA VAL A 168 -16.31 -3.45 30.84
C VAL A 168 -16.67 -3.07 29.40
N ALA A 169 -16.46 -1.82 29.00
CA ALA A 169 -16.79 -1.34 27.66
C ALA A 169 -16.13 -2.21 26.58
N ARG A 170 -14.84 -2.52 26.74
CA ARG A 170 -14.12 -3.44 25.84
C ARG A 170 -14.76 -4.82 25.79
N GLY A 171 -15.07 -5.42 26.94
CA GLY A 171 -15.70 -6.74 27.00
C GLY A 171 -17.08 -6.78 26.33
N ILE A 172 -17.88 -5.72 26.50
CA ILE A 172 -19.15 -5.55 25.79
C ILE A 172 -18.93 -5.59 24.27
N GLY A 173 -17.97 -4.82 23.75
CA GLY A 173 -17.69 -4.82 22.31
C GLY A 173 -17.22 -6.17 21.79
N GLU A 174 -16.36 -6.85 22.53
CA GLU A 174 -15.73 -8.10 22.12
C GLU A 174 -16.71 -9.28 22.07
N PHE A 175 -17.66 -9.34 23.01
CA PHE A 175 -18.55 -10.51 23.16
C PHE A 175 -20.01 -10.24 22.84
N GLN A 176 -20.43 -8.97 22.87
CA GLN A 176 -21.83 -8.57 22.75
C GLN A 176 -22.02 -7.53 21.64
N PRO A 177 -21.56 -7.78 20.39
CA PRO A 177 -21.56 -6.78 19.31
C PRO A 177 -22.97 -6.29 18.95
N LYS A 178 -23.95 -7.21 18.86
CA LYS A 178 -25.37 -6.87 18.59
C LYS A 178 -25.95 -6.01 19.72
N TRP A 179 -25.65 -6.34 20.97
CA TRP A 179 -26.08 -5.55 22.11
C TRP A 179 -25.43 -4.17 22.12
N LEU A 180 -24.11 -4.10 21.87
CA LEU A 180 -23.36 -2.85 21.81
C LEU A 180 -23.98 -1.88 20.81
N MET A 181 -24.23 -2.34 19.57
CA MET A 181 -24.79 -1.49 18.52
C MET A 181 -26.19 -0.96 18.89
N ALA A 182 -27.04 -1.79 19.49
CA ALA A 182 -28.38 -1.38 19.92
C ALA A 182 -28.37 -0.45 21.15
N ASN A 183 -27.37 -0.56 22.01
CA ASN A 183 -27.32 0.10 23.33
C ASN A 183 -26.15 1.09 23.45
N PHE A 184 -25.58 1.55 22.33
CA PHE A 184 -24.35 2.34 22.34
C PHE A 184 -24.47 3.64 23.15
N HIS A 185 -25.67 4.23 23.17
CA HIS A 185 -25.97 5.43 23.95
C HIS A 185 -25.90 5.20 25.47
N HIS A 186 -26.06 3.96 25.95
CA HIS A 186 -25.88 3.59 27.35
C HIS A 186 -24.40 3.50 27.75
N ILE A 187 -23.48 3.35 26.80
CA ILE A 187 -22.04 3.36 27.09
C ILE A 187 -21.58 4.81 27.36
N PRO A 188 -20.94 5.08 28.52
CA PRO A 188 -20.40 6.40 28.82
C PRO A 188 -19.43 6.85 27.73
N GLU A 189 -19.55 8.12 27.31
CA GLU A 189 -18.82 8.65 26.15
C GLU A 189 -17.31 8.45 26.27
N ALA A 190 -16.75 8.63 27.47
CA ALA A 190 -15.33 8.47 27.76
C ALA A 190 -14.76 7.09 27.40
N VAL A 191 -15.58 6.03 27.41
CA VAL A 191 -15.15 4.64 27.18
C VAL A 191 -15.70 4.02 25.88
N ARG A 192 -16.45 4.79 25.07
CA ARG A 192 -17.02 4.30 23.80
C ARG A 192 -15.96 3.80 22.82
N ARG A 193 -14.79 4.44 22.78
CA ARG A 193 -13.67 4.00 21.92
C ARG A 193 -13.19 2.59 22.33
N ASN A 194 -13.22 2.27 23.62
CA ASN A 194 -12.81 0.95 24.11
C ASN A 194 -13.84 -0.11 23.71
N ALA A 195 -15.13 0.21 23.77
CA ALA A 195 -16.17 -0.67 23.26
C ALA A 195 -16.04 -0.92 21.75
N VAL A 196 -15.78 0.13 20.95
CA VAL A 196 -15.52 -0.06 19.52
C VAL A 196 -14.23 -0.85 19.26
N GLY A 197 -13.19 -0.66 20.08
CA GLY A 197 -11.99 -1.49 20.04
C GLY A 197 -12.30 -2.98 20.26
N GLY A 198 -13.16 -3.28 21.24
CA GLY A 198 -13.68 -4.63 21.48
C GLY A 198 -14.44 -5.19 20.26
N LEU A 199 -15.37 -4.40 19.70
CA LEU A 199 -16.17 -4.77 18.52
C LEU A 199 -15.32 -5.16 17.31
N LEU A 200 -14.13 -4.59 17.19
CA LEU A 200 -13.21 -4.81 16.07
C LEU A 200 -12.10 -5.83 16.38
N THR A 201 -12.14 -6.47 17.56
CA THR A 201 -11.13 -7.45 17.97
C THR A 201 -11.21 -8.73 17.14
N TRP A 202 -12.40 -9.20 16.80
CA TRP A 202 -12.58 -10.43 16.02
C TRP A 202 -12.68 -10.14 14.52
N LYS A 203 -11.79 -10.75 13.72
CA LYS A 203 -11.79 -10.65 12.24
C LYS A 203 -13.08 -11.25 11.64
N GLU A 204 -13.63 -12.27 12.31
CA GLU A 204 -14.87 -12.95 11.93
C GLU A 204 -16.09 -12.24 12.53
N ASN A 205 -16.39 -11.05 12.01
CA ASN A 205 -17.65 -10.40 12.35
C ASN A 205 -18.80 -11.15 11.67
N GLU A 206 -19.84 -11.54 12.43
CA GLU A 206 -21.03 -12.20 11.92
C GLU A 206 -21.70 -11.36 10.83
N ASP A 207 -21.80 -10.04 11.06
CA ASP A 207 -22.42 -9.05 10.17
C ASP A 207 -21.47 -7.84 9.96
N PRO A 208 -20.51 -7.97 9.02
CA PRO A 208 -19.56 -6.90 8.76
C PRO A 208 -20.22 -5.67 8.14
N ALA A 209 -21.34 -5.81 7.43
CA ALA A 209 -22.06 -4.67 6.84
C ALA A 209 -22.73 -3.80 7.91
N ALA A 210 -23.47 -4.41 8.84
CA ALA A 210 -24.09 -3.69 9.94
C ALA A 210 -23.04 -2.99 10.82
N THR A 211 -21.91 -3.66 11.06
CA THR A 211 -20.81 -3.07 11.84
C THR A 211 -20.17 -1.87 11.13
N LEU A 212 -19.98 -1.93 9.81
CA LEU A 212 -19.49 -0.78 9.04
C LEU A 212 -20.46 0.40 9.05
N ASP A 213 -21.75 0.14 8.91
CA ASP A 213 -22.80 1.17 9.02
C ASP A 213 -22.77 1.82 10.41
N PHE A 214 -22.65 1.02 11.47
CA PHE A 214 -22.50 1.50 12.85
C PHE A 214 -21.25 2.39 13.05
N LEU A 215 -20.08 1.97 12.54
CA LEU A 215 -18.87 2.78 12.63
C LEU A 215 -19.01 4.12 11.91
N LYS A 216 -19.70 4.14 10.77
CA LYS A 216 -19.94 5.36 10.01
C LYS A 216 -20.91 6.29 10.74
N GLU A 217 -22.02 5.75 11.25
CA GLU A 217 -23.04 6.50 12.00
C GLU A 217 -22.44 7.24 13.21
N HIS A 218 -21.46 6.61 13.88
CA HIS A 218 -20.81 7.18 15.07
C HIS A 218 -19.42 7.77 14.79
N GLU A 219 -19.11 8.11 13.54
CA GLU A 219 -17.87 8.82 13.15
C GLU A 219 -16.55 8.12 13.52
N PHE A 220 -16.56 6.79 13.71
CA PHE A 220 -15.34 5.99 13.92
C PHE A 220 -14.57 5.72 12.61
N GLY A 221 -15.16 6.08 11.47
CA GLY A 221 -14.52 6.02 10.17
C GLY A 221 -14.55 4.64 9.50
N PHE A 222 -13.77 4.50 8.42
CA PHE A 222 -13.72 3.30 7.61
C PHE A 222 -12.71 2.28 8.17
N ASN A 223 -13.16 1.03 8.36
CA ASN A 223 -12.29 -0.08 8.76
C ASN A 223 -12.02 -1.00 7.55
N LYS A 224 -10.79 -0.93 7.01
CA LYS A 224 -10.38 -1.72 5.82
C LYS A 224 -10.47 -3.24 6.06
N THR A 225 -10.10 -3.72 7.25
CA THR A 225 -10.13 -5.15 7.57
C THR A 225 -11.55 -5.70 7.57
N LEU A 226 -12.47 -4.99 8.23
CA LEU A 226 -13.88 -5.37 8.28
C LEU A 226 -14.54 -5.32 6.89
N PHE A 227 -14.21 -4.31 6.10
CA PHE A 227 -14.67 -4.21 4.72
C PHE A 227 -14.12 -5.35 3.84
N ARG A 228 -12.86 -5.74 4.03
CA ARG A 228 -12.31 -6.94 3.37
C ARG A 228 -13.07 -8.21 3.77
N THR A 229 -13.42 -8.37 5.05
CA THR A 229 -14.28 -9.47 5.50
C THR A 229 -15.64 -9.46 4.79
N LEU A 230 -16.26 -8.28 4.62
CA LEU A 230 -17.49 -8.15 3.84
C LEU A 230 -17.27 -8.57 2.37
N CYS A 231 -16.20 -8.09 1.73
CA CYS A 231 -15.87 -8.45 0.34
C CYS A 231 -15.64 -9.96 0.16
N LEU A 232 -15.02 -10.62 1.14
CA LEU A 232 -14.78 -12.07 1.11
C LEU A 232 -16.08 -12.87 1.25
N LYS A 233 -17.01 -12.42 2.11
CA LYS A 233 -18.29 -13.12 2.35
C LYS A 233 -19.32 -12.85 1.25
N ASP A 234 -19.48 -11.59 0.87
CA ASP A 234 -20.48 -11.13 -0.09
C ASP A 234 -19.95 -9.88 -0.82
N PRO A 235 -19.29 -10.07 -1.98
CA PRO A 235 -18.70 -8.96 -2.72
C PRO A 235 -19.76 -8.00 -3.31
N TRP A 236 -21.02 -8.43 -3.49
CA TRP A 236 -22.10 -7.56 -3.95
C TRP A 236 -22.66 -6.70 -2.83
N ALA A 237 -22.85 -7.25 -1.62
CA ALA A 237 -23.17 -6.44 -0.45
C ALA A 237 -22.07 -5.42 -0.15
N ALA A 238 -20.79 -5.76 -0.37
CA ALA A 238 -19.68 -4.81 -0.29
C ALA A 238 -19.78 -3.69 -1.33
N TYR A 239 -20.10 -4.02 -2.58
CA TYR A 239 -20.32 -3.04 -3.65
C TYR A 239 -21.51 -2.12 -3.34
N ASP A 240 -22.65 -2.67 -2.92
CA ASP A 240 -23.83 -1.90 -2.52
C ASP A 240 -23.53 -0.98 -1.33
N TRP A 241 -22.75 -1.47 -0.36
CA TRP A 241 -22.27 -0.67 0.75
C TRP A 241 -21.42 0.50 0.25
N LEU A 242 -20.52 0.30 -0.71
CA LEU A 242 -19.74 1.39 -1.32
C LEU A 242 -20.64 2.39 -2.03
N GLN A 243 -21.60 1.95 -2.84
CA GLN A 243 -22.52 2.84 -3.55
C GLN A 243 -23.36 3.70 -2.58
N LYS A 244 -23.87 3.09 -1.50
CA LYS A 244 -24.59 3.80 -0.44
C LYS A 244 -23.71 4.80 0.31
N ASN A 245 -22.41 4.52 0.41
CA ASN A 245 -21.51 5.23 1.31
C ASN A 245 -20.41 6.05 0.62
N GLU A 246 -20.42 6.19 -0.71
CA GLU A 246 -19.54 7.06 -1.50
C GLU A 246 -19.78 8.54 -1.13
N SER A 247 -19.11 9.01 -0.10
CA SER A 247 -18.74 10.42 0.00
C SER A 247 -17.49 10.61 -0.86
N GLY A 248 -17.33 11.77 -1.51
CA GLY A 248 -16.16 12.12 -2.33
C GLY A 248 -14.80 12.18 -1.58
N ASP A 249 -14.68 11.47 -0.47
CA ASP A 249 -13.50 11.32 0.36
C ASP A 249 -12.52 10.31 -0.28
N SER A 250 -11.23 10.58 -0.10
CA SER A 250 -10.09 9.71 -0.41
C SER A 250 -10.27 8.26 0.02
N LYS A 251 -11.02 8.01 1.10
CA LYS A 251 -11.31 6.67 1.65
C LYS A 251 -12.12 5.79 0.70
N ALA A 252 -12.97 6.37 -0.14
CA ALA A 252 -13.75 5.61 -1.13
C ALA A 252 -12.84 4.92 -2.15
N ASN A 253 -11.73 5.56 -2.56
CA ASN A 253 -10.77 4.95 -3.48
C ASN A 253 -10.14 3.69 -2.87
N SER A 254 -9.70 3.77 -1.60
CA SER A 254 -9.08 2.66 -0.86
C SER A 254 -10.05 1.49 -0.65
N ALA A 255 -11.33 1.79 -0.40
CA ALA A 255 -12.35 0.77 -0.24
C ALA A 255 -12.67 0.07 -1.58
N MET A 256 -12.75 0.82 -2.68
CA MET A 256 -12.87 0.24 -4.02
C MET A 256 -11.65 -0.61 -4.40
N ASP A 257 -10.43 -0.16 -4.09
CA ASP A 257 -9.22 -0.99 -4.29
C ASP A 257 -9.31 -2.31 -3.51
N THR A 258 -9.78 -2.25 -2.25
CA THR A 258 -9.96 -3.43 -1.41
C THR A 258 -10.99 -4.40 -2.00
N LEU A 259 -12.10 -3.88 -2.54
CA LEU A 259 -13.12 -4.68 -3.22
C LEU A 259 -12.53 -5.40 -4.44
N LEU A 260 -11.87 -4.65 -5.33
CA LEU A 260 -11.34 -5.19 -6.58
C LEU A 260 -10.20 -6.19 -6.34
N GLU A 261 -9.31 -5.92 -5.38
CA GLU A 261 -8.26 -6.87 -4.95
C GLU A 261 -8.86 -8.17 -4.40
N THR A 262 -9.93 -8.06 -3.60
CA THR A 262 -10.60 -9.22 -3.00
C THR A 262 -11.38 -10.02 -4.05
N MET A 263 -12.13 -9.36 -4.94
CA MET A 263 -12.81 -10.04 -6.04
C MET A 263 -11.81 -10.71 -6.97
N ARG A 264 -10.71 -10.04 -7.35
CA ARG A 264 -9.67 -10.64 -8.20
C ARG A 264 -9.12 -11.96 -7.64
N SER A 265 -8.93 -12.04 -6.32
CA SER A 265 -8.31 -13.19 -5.66
C SER A 265 -9.31 -14.27 -5.24
N ALA A 266 -10.48 -13.89 -4.74
CA ALA A 266 -11.46 -14.82 -4.16
C ALA A 266 -12.72 -15.02 -5.03
N HIS A 267 -13.10 -14.04 -5.84
CA HIS A 267 -14.36 -14.01 -6.60
C HIS A 267 -14.18 -13.48 -8.04
N PRO A 268 -13.35 -14.13 -8.88
CA PRO A 268 -13.00 -13.59 -10.21
C PRO A 268 -14.22 -13.45 -11.15
N ASP A 269 -15.20 -14.35 -11.06
CA ASP A 269 -16.43 -14.29 -11.85
C ASP A 269 -17.27 -13.04 -11.50
N ASP A 270 -17.26 -12.63 -10.23
CA ASP A 270 -17.94 -11.41 -9.78
C ASP A 270 -17.21 -10.14 -10.26
N LEU A 271 -15.88 -10.18 -10.41
CA LEU A 271 -15.11 -9.07 -10.99
C LEU A 271 -15.50 -8.84 -12.45
N GLU A 272 -15.62 -9.91 -13.25
CA GLU A 272 -16.05 -9.82 -14.65
C GLU A 272 -17.47 -9.27 -14.76
N ARG A 273 -18.38 -9.78 -13.93
CA ARG A 273 -19.77 -9.29 -13.86
C ARG A 273 -19.82 -7.82 -13.45
N LEU A 274 -19.00 -7.40 -12.49
CA LEU A 274 -18.88 -5.99 -12.11
C LEU A 274 -18.38 -5.14 -13.28
N GLY A 275 -17.40 -5.61 -14.05
CA GLY A 275 -16.92 -4.92 -15.24
C GLY A 275 -18.00 -4.70 -16.30
N ALA A 276 -18.85 -5.70 -16.51
CA ALA A 276 -19.98 -5.61 -17.44
C ALA A 276 -21.07 -4.63 -16.97
N MET A 277 -21.26 -4.47 -15.66
CA MET A 277 -22.31 -3.63 -15.07
C MET A 277 -21.84 -2.23 -14.65
N ALA A 278 -20.53 -2.00 -14.54
CA ALA A 278 -19.98 -0.76 -14.02
C ALA A 278 -20.39 0.44 -14.91
N PRO A 279 -20.84 1.55 -14.33
CA PRO A 279 -21.19 2.74 -15.09
C PRO A 279 -19.94 3.34 -15.75
N SER A 280 -20.09 3.82 -16.99
CA SER A 280 -19.04 4.54 -17.70
C SER A 280 -18.43 5.64 -16.84
N GLY A 281 -17.11 5.81 -16.91
CA GLY A 281 -16.41 6.85 -16.16
C GLY A 281 -15.16 6.32 -15.47
N ARG A 282 -14.88 6.83 -14.26
CA ARG A 282 -13.71 6.43 -13.47
C ARG A 282 -13.84 5.01 -12.93
N MET A 283 -15.04 4.63 -12.47
CA MET A 283 -15.30 3.31 -11.91
C MET A 283 -15.04 2.21 -12.93
N LYS A 284 -15.74 2.25 -14.08
CA LYS A 284 -15.57 1.26 -15.15
C LYS A 284 -14.11 1.09 -15.59
N ARG A 285 -13.38 2.19 -15.82
CA ARG A 285 -11.96 2.13 -16.18
C ARG A 285 -11.12 1.42 -15.11
N LYS A 286 -11.38 1.70 -13.83
CA LYS A 286 -10.69 1.03 -12.72
C LYS A 286 -11.00 -0.46 -12.67
N VAL A 287 -12.25 -0.88 -12.89
CA VAL A 287 -12.61 -2.29 -12.95
C VAL A 287 -11.95 -2.97 -14.15
N GLU A 288 -12.00 -2.36 -15.33
CA GLU A 288 -11.30 -2.82 -16.53
C GLU A 288 -9.79 -2.93 -16.30
N ASP A 289 -9.18 -2.00 -15.55
CA ASP A 289 -7.76 -2.07 -15.16
C ASP A 289 -7.45 -3.33 -14.34
N PHE A 290 -8.32 -3.67 -13.38
CA PHE A 290 -8.15 -4.87 -12.56
C PHE A 290 -8.41 -6.16 -13.34
N ILE A 291 -9.40 -6.18 -14.22
CA ILE A 291 -9.68 -7.32 -15.11
C ILE A 291 -8.48 -7.55 -16.02
N PHE A 292 -7.97 -6.51 -16.67
CA PHE A 292 -6.81 -6.62 -17.54
C PHE A 292 -5.55 -7.07 -16.78
N ALA A 293 -5.31 -6.54 -15.57
CA ALA A 293 -4.20 -6.98 -14.74
C ALA A 293 -4.31 -8.47 -14.36
N SER A 294 -5.52 -8.95 -14.06
CA SER A 294 -5.81 -10.37 -13.80
C SER A 294 -5.56 -11.22 -15.04
N LEU A 295 -5.97 -10.76 -16.22
CA LEU A 295 -5.69 -11.42 -17.49
C LEU A 295 -4.19 -11.47 -17.76
N LEU A 296 -3.48 -10.37 -17.57
CA LEU A 296 -2.04 -10.27 -17.77
C LEU A 296 -1.25 -11.23 -16.86
N GLU A 297 -1.69 -11.41 -15.61
CA GLU A 297 -1.06 -12.36 -14.68
C GLU A 297 -1.28 -13.83 -15.10
N LYS A 298 -2.43 -14.16 -15.71
CA LYS A 298 -2.82 -15.53 -16.06
C LYS A 298 -2.42 -15.94 -17.48
N ASP A 299 -2.58 -15.04 -18.43
CA ASP A 299 -2.37 -15.24 -19.86
C ASP A 299 -1.88 -13.93 -20.54
N PRO A 300 -0.56 -13.68 -20.51
CA PRO A 300 0.02 -12.50 -21.15
C PRO A 300 -0.21 -12.42 -22.66
N GLU A 301 -0.41 -13.55 -23.35
CA GLU A 301 -0.63 -13.56 -24.80
C GLU A 301 -2.05 -13.09 -25.12
N SER A 302 -3.05 -13.56 -24.37
CA SER A 302 -4.41 -13.04 -24.48
C SER A 302 -4.50 -11.58 -24.06
N ALA A 303 -3.79 -11.15 -23.00
CA ALA A 303 -3.73 -9.74 -22.62
C ALA A 303 -3.11 -8.87 -23.73
N LEU A 304 -2.08 -9.36 -24.43
CA LEU A 304 -1.49 -8.68 -25.58
C LEU A 304 -2.47 -8.58 -26.75
N ALA A 305 -3.22 -9.65 -27.04
CA ALA A 305 -4.23 -9.66 -28.09
C ALA A 305 -5.34 -8.64 -27.78
N GLU A 306 -5.88 -8.67 -26.55
CA GLU A 306 -6.89 -7.70 -26.10
C GLU A 306 -6.38 -6.27 -26.20
N ALA A 307 -5.14 -5.99 -25.76
CA ALA A 307 -4.55 -4.66 -25.83
C ALA A 307 -4.45 -4.11 -27.27
N LYS A 308 -4.25 -4.99 -28.27
CA LYS A 308 -4.16 -4.61 -29.70
C LYS A 308 -5.53 -4.33 -30.32
N ASP A 309 -6.59 -4.95 -29.80
CA ASP A 309 -7.95 -4.81 -30.31
C ASP A 309 -8.70 -3.60 -29.73
N ILE A 310 -8.10 -2.88 -28.77
CA ILE A 310 -8.69 -1.67 -28.19
C ILE A 310 -8.68 -0.53 -29.21
N GLU A 311 -9.87 -0.05 -29.58
CA GLU A 311 -10.06 1.05 -30.54
C GLU A 311 -9.51 2.40 -30.05
N ALA A 312 -9.51 2.64 -28.74
CA ALA A 312 -9.05 3.89 -28.13
C ALA A 312 -7.52 3.92 -28.00
N PRO A 313 -6.77 4.69 -28.81
CA PRO A 313 -5.31 4.54 -28.91
C PRO A 313 -4.55 4.78 -27.60
N ALA A 314 -5.00 5.74 -26.79
CA ALA A 314 -4.40 6.02 -25.49
C ALA A 314 -4.58 4.85 -24.50
N VAL A 315 -5.75 4.21 -24.50
CA VAL A 315 -6.03 3.05 -23.64
C VAL A 315 -5.23 1.84 -24.13
N ALA A 316 -5.20 1.61 -25.45
CA ALA A 316 -4.38 0.57 -26.06
C ALA A 316 -2.89 0.75 -25.68
N ALA A 317 -2.35 1.96 -25.77
CA ALA A 317 -0.96 2.25 -25.40
C ALA A 317 -0.66 1.95 -23.92
N ILE A 318 -1.57 2.31 -23.00
CA ILE A 318 -1.44 1.98 -21.57
C ILE A 318 -1.44 0.47 -21.34
N ARG A 319 -2.36 -0.26 -21.98
CA ARG A 319 -2.45 -1.73 -21.88
C ARG A 319 -1.24 -2.43 -22.45
N LEU A 320 -0.79 -2.00 -23.63
CA LEU A 320 0.44 -2.46 -24.24
C LEU A 320 1.64 -2.18 -23.33
N ALA A 321 1.71 -1.01 -22.68
CA ALA A 321 2.79 -0.70 -21.76
C ALA A 321 2.80 -1.63 -20.52
N GLN A 322 1.63 -1.97 -19.98
CA GLN A 322 1.50 -2.95 -18.90
C GLN A 322 2.01 -4.33 -19.33
N VAL A 323 1.59 -4.79 -20.53
CA VAL A 323 2.09 -6.05 -21.13
C VAL A 323 3.59 -6.01 -21.31
N GLY A 324 4.12 -4.95 -21.94
CA GLY A 324 5.54 -4.77 -22.19
C GLY A 324 6.37 -4.79 -20.90
N LYS A 325 5.91 -4.12 -19.84
CA LYS A 325 6.56 -4.16 -18.51
C LYS A 325 6.62 -5.58 -17.94
N SER A 326 5.58 -6.40 -18.12
CA SER A 326 5.60 -7.81 -17.68
C SER A 326 6.59 -8.65 -18.48
N LEU A 327 6.68 -8.42 -19.79
CA LEU A 327 7.57 -9.13 -20.71
C LEU A 327 9.04 -8.76 -20.51
N MET A 328 9.35 -7.59 -19.95
CA MET A 328 10.73 -7.13 -19.80
C MET A 328 11.65 -8.10 -19.04
N LYS A 329 11.08 -8.91 -18.14
CA LYS A 329 11.84 -9.90 -17.36
C LYS A 329 11.94 -11.26 -18.06
N THR A 330 10.94 -11.64 -18.84
CA THR A 330 10.78 -12.99 -19.39
C THR A 330 11.12 -13.08 -20.87
N ASP A 331 10.81 -12.04 -21.65
CA ASP A 331 11.02 -11.92 -23.08
C ASP A 331 11.29 -10.45 -23.47
N PRO A 332 12.54 -9.97 -23.32
CA PRO A 332 12.89 -8.59 -23.63
C PRO A 332 12.65 -8.21 -25.09
N ASP A 333 12.82 -9.16 -26.03
CA ASP A 333 12.63 -8.89 -27.45
C ASP A 333 11.17 -8.59 -27.76
N LYS A 334 10.22 -9.40 -27.24
CA LYS A 334 8.79 -9.07 -27.34
C LYS A 334 8.44 -7.76 -26.66
N ALA A 335 9.07 -7.41 -25.54
CA ALA A 335 8.85 -6.10 -24.92
C ALA A 335 9.27 -4.95 -25.85
N PHE A 336 10.40 -5.05 -26.56
CA PHE A 336 10.78 -4.07 -27.59
C PHE A 336 9.80 -4.01 -28.75
N GLU A 337 9.24 -5.14 -29.19
CA GLU A 337 8.18 -5.16 -30.19
C GLU A 337 6.94 -4.38 -29.71
N VAL A 338 6.53 -4.61 -28.46
CA VAL A 338 5.42 -3.87 -27.84
C VAL A 338 5.73 -2.36 -27.72
N GLY A 339 6.97 -2.00 -27.36
CA GLY A 339 7.44 -0.60 -27.37
C GLY A 339 7.32 0.05 -28.75
N SER A 340 7.66 -0.70 -29.80
CA SER A 340 7.55 -0.25 -31.18
C SER A 340 6.09 0.00 -31.58
N MET A 341 5.18 -0.90 -31.18
CA MET A 341 3.74 -0.75 -31.41
C MET A 341 3.20 0.53 -30.77
N ILE A 342 3.58 0.79 -29.51
CA ILE A 342 3.17 2.00 -28.78
C ILE A 342 3.67 3.25 -29.51
N LEU A 343 4.95 3.31 -29.88
CA LEU A 343 5.56 4.46 -30.54
C LEU A 343 4.94 4.75 -31.91
N ALA A 344 4.56 3.69 -32.65
CA ALA A 344 3.89 3.81 -33.94
C ALA A 344 2.48 4.46 -33.84
N THR A 345 1.86 4.49 -32.66
CA THR A 345 0.57 5.18 -32.46
C THR A 345 0.71 6.72 -32.41
N GLY A 346 1.93 7.23 -32.22
CA GLY A 346 2.25 8.65 -32.18
C GLY A 346 2.52 9.22 -30.77
N PRO A 347 3.23 10.37 -30.68
CA PRO A 347 3.73 10.93 -29.42
C PRO A 347 2.61 11.31 -28.43
N GLN A 348 1.44 11.69 -28.93
CA GLN A 348 0.30 12.08 -28.11
C GLN A 348 -0.25 10.94 -27.22
N ASN A 349 0.06 9.68 -27.54
CA ASN A 349 -0.40 8.52 -26.77
C ASN A 349 0.61 8.07 -25.70
N LEU A 350 1.82 8.63 -25.66
CA LEU A 350 2.79 8.31 -24.62
C LEU A 350 2.50 9.00 -23.30
N VAL A 351 1.88 10.16 -23.36
CA VAL A 351 1.49 10.97 -22.21
C VAL A 351 0.07 11.44 -22.48
N PRO A 352 -0.94 10.55 -22.39
CA PRO A 352 -2.31 10.94 -22.59
C PRO A 352 -2.67 11.92 -21.46
N PHE A 353 -2.86 13.20 -21.79
CA PHE A 353 -3.35 14.20 -20.86
C PHE A 353 -4.82 14.47 -21.12
N LYS A 354 -5.61 14.60 -20.04
CA LYS A 354 -6.99 15.05 -20.15
C LYS A 354 -7.03 16.56 -20.08
N GLN A 355 -7.29 17.20 -21.21
CA GLN A 355 -7.61 18.62 -21.25
C GLN A 355 -9.14 18.80 -21.13
N MET A 356 -9.58 19.45 -20.05
CA MET A 356 -10.95 19.91 -19.92
C MET A 356 -10.99 21.41 -20.24
N GLU A 357 -11.77 21.75 -21.26
CA GLU A 357 -12.09 23.14 -21.58
C GLU A 357 -13.43 23.52 -20.92
N PHE A 358 -13.39 24.55 -20.09
CA PHE A 358 -14.57 25.09 -19.44
C PHE A 358 -15.22 26.16 -20.33
N ALA A 359 -16.52 26.40 -20.14
CA ALA A 359 -17.29 27.37 -20.94
C ALA A 359 -16.75 28.82 -20.89
N ASN A 360 -15.92 29.16 -19.91
CA ASN A 360 -15.24 30.45 -19.80
C ASN A 360 -13.90 30.51 -20.57
N GLY A 361 -13.56 29.48 -21.35
CA GLY A 361 -12.29 29.36 -22.09
C GLY A 361 -11.09 28.97 -21.23
N THR A 362 -11.28 28.66 -19.94
CA THR A 362 -10.20 28.11 -19.12
C THR A 362 -9.99 26.64 -19.44
N ASN A 363 -8.72 26.22 -19.44
CA ASN A 363 -8.34 24.83 -19.66
C ASN A 363 -7.72 24.28 -18.38
N MET A 364 -8.17 23.11 -17.93
CA MET A 364 -7.52 22.34 -16.87
C MET A 364 -6.96 21.06 -17.47
N SER A 365 -5.65 20.87 -17.31
CA SER A 365 -5.00 19.59 -17.58
C SER A 365 -4.99 18.78 -16.29
N LEU A 366 -5.67 17.63 -16.29
CA LEU A 366 -5.57 16.68 -15.19
C LEU A 366 -4.54 15.62 -15.56
N TRP A 367 -3.57 15.45 -14.67
CA TRP A 367 -2.60 14.37 -14.70
C TRP A 367 -3.11 13.24 -13.83
N ASP A 368 -3.39 12.07 -14.42
CA ASP A 368 -3.59 10.85 -13.65
C ASP A 368 -2.25 10.09 -13.58
N ASN A 369 -1.79 9.71 -12.39
CA ASN A 369 -0.49 9.04 -12.25
C ASN A 369 -0.44 7.70 -13.04
N ASN A 370 -1.59 7.06 -13.28
CA ASN A 370 -1.66 5.85 -14.10
C ASN A 370 -1.34 6.11 -15.60
N GLU A 371 -1.48 7.35 -16.07
CA GLU A 371 -1.21 7.75 -17.46
C GLU A 371 0.30 7.84 -17.76
N GLN A 372 1.17 7.77 -16.75
CA GLN A 372 2.63 7.70 -16.93
C GLN A 372 3.14 6.30 -17.29
N SER A 373 2.28 5.28 -17.21
CA SER A 373 2.67 3.88 -17.41
C SER A 373 3.39 3.63 -18.75
N THR A 374 2.97 4.31 -19.81
CA THR A 374 3.58 4.23 -21.14
C THR A 374 4.98 4.85 -21.18
N GLN A 375 5.14 6.08 -20.67
CA GLN A 375 6.44 6.73 -20.59
C GLN A 375 7.42 5.92 -19.72
N GLU A 376 6.98 5.47 -18.54
CA GLU A 376 7.79 4.63 -17.65
C GLU A 376 8.24 3.33 -18.33
N PHE A 377 7.40 2.74 -19.18
CA PHE A 377 7.75 1.56 -19.94
C PHE A 377 8.84 1.86 -20.99
N ILE A 378 8.68 2.92 -21.79
CA ILE A 378 9.70 3.34 -22.77
C ILE A 378 11.02 3.68 -22.06
N GLU A 379 10.94 4.34 -20.91
CA GLU A 379 12.11 4.62 -20.08
C GLU A 379 12.78 3.35 -19.52
N SER A 380 12.00 2.31 -19.23
CA SER A 380 12.51 1.00 -18.82
C SER A 380 13.23 0.29 -19.97
N LEU A 381 12.71 0.41 -21.20
CA LEU A 381 13.41 -0.06 -22.42
C LEU A 381 14.73 0.70 -22.61
N LEU A 382 14.73 2.02 -22.43
CA LEU A 382 15.94 2.85 -22.53
C LEU A 382 17.01 2.37 -21.54
N SER A 383 16.65 2.11 -20.28
CA SER A 383 17.61 1.59 -19.30
C SER A 383 18.10 0.16 -19.60
N LYS A 384 17.39 -0.60 -20.42
CA LYS A 384 17.76 -1.97 -20.80
C LYS A 384 18.67 -2.02 -22.02
N ASP A 385 18.32 -1.31 -23.08
CA ASP A 385 19.10 -1.16 -24.31
C ASP A 385 18.84 0.25 -24.89
N PRO A 386 19.67 1.23 -24.53
CA PRO A 386 19.45 2.61 -24.91
C PRO A 386 19.49 2.81 -26.44
N ALA A 387 20.46 2.20 -27.13
CA ALA A 387 20.63 2.34 -28.57
C ALA A 387 19.41 1.81 -29.32
N ARG A 388 18.98 0.59 -29.01
CA ARG A 388 17.78 0.00 -29.63
C ARG A 388 16.53 0.83 -29.36
N THR A 389 16.39 1.38 -28.14
CA THR A 389 15.24 2.24 -27.79
C THR A 389 15.23 3.53 -28.60
N MET A 390 16.40 4.13 -28.84
CA MET A 390 16.51 5.35 -29.65
C MET A 390 16.15 5.08 -31.11
N GLU A 391 16.69 4.01 -31.72
CA GLU A 391 16.35 3.62 -33.09
C GLU A 391 14.84 3.38 -33.24
N MET A 392 14.26 2.64 -32.29
CA MET A 392 12.81 2.39 -32.23
C MET A 392 12.00 3.70 -32.12
N THR A 393 12.48 4.67 -31.35
CA THR A 393 11.82 5.98 -31.19
C THR A 393 11.88 6.79 -32.48
N ILE A 394 13.03 6.82 -33.15
CA ILE A 394 13.23 7.51 -34.44
C ILE A 394 12.28 6.93 -35.49
N ASP A 395 12.26 5.61 -35.61
CA ASP A 395 11.44 4.89 -36.60
C ASP A 395 9.94 5.04 -36.32
N GLY A 396 9.53 4.83 -35.06
CA GLY A 396 8.12 4.85 -34.66
C GLY A 396 7.50 6.25 -34.75
N MET A 397 8.25 7.29 -34.41
CA MET A 397 7.74 8.66 -34.37
C MET A 397 8.00 9.50 -35.61
N LYS A 398 8.79 8.97 -36.56
CA LYS A 398 9.15 9.64 -37.82
C LYS A 398 9.87 10.98 -37.62
N GLY A 399 10.86 11.02 -36.73
CA GLY A 399 11.75 12.18 -36.58
C GLY A 399 12.02 12.62 -35.14
N VAL A 400 12.43 13.87 -34.98
CA VAL A 400 12.78 14.48 -33.69
C VAL A 400 11.51 14.96 -32.99
N THR A 401 11.17 14.33 -31.86
CA THR A 401 10.01 14.68 -31.02
C THR A 401 10.43 15.11 -29.62
N SER A 402 9.47 15.62 -28.83
CA SER A 402 9.69 15.88 -27.39
C SER A 402 10.09 14.62 -26.62
N THR A 403 9.55 13.45 -26.99
CA THR A 403 9.95 12.17 -26.39
C THR A 403 11.38 11.82 -26.74
N PHE A 404 11.76 11.93 -28.02
CA PHE A 404 13.15 11.71 -28.46
C PHE A 404 14.12 12.59 -27.66
N HIS A 405 13.81 13.88 -27.53
CA HIS A 405 14.56 14.83 -26.73
C HIS A 405 14.68 14.43 -25.25
N SER A 406 13.60 13.96 -24.63
CA SER A 406 13.61 13.47 -23.25
C SER A 406 14.54 12.25 -23.09
N LEU A 407 14.45 11.28 -24.01
CA LEU A 407 15.27 10.07 -23.99
C LEU A 407 16.76 10.38 -24.23
N CYS A 408 17.08 11.31 -25.14
CA CYS A 408 18.44 11.81 -25.34
C CYS A 408 19.05 12.34 -24.04
N GLY A 409 18.33 13.23 -23.35
CA GLY A 409 18.78 13.78 -22.07
C GLY A 409 19.00 12.70 -21.01
N LYS A 410 18.06 11.75 -20.92
CA LYS A 410 18.14 10.65 -19.94
C LYS A 410 19.34 9.73 -20.22
N TRP A 411 19.49 9.21 -21.44
CA TRP A 411 20.63 8.33 -21.77
C TRP A 411 21.97 9.07 -21.64
N CYS A 412 22.09 10.28 -22.20
CA CYS A 412 23.35 11.03 -22.13
C CYS A 412 23.81 11.31 -20.69
N SER A 413 22.86 11.55 -19.77
CA SER A 413 23.18 11.73 -18.35
C SER A 413 23.57 10.44 -17.62
N GLN A 414 23.13 9.27 -18.10
CA GLN A 414 23.44 7.97 -17.51
C GLN A 414 24.77 7.42 -18.02
N ASP A 415 25.02 7.52 -19.31
CA ASP A 415 26.21 7.00 -19.98
C ASP A 415 26.58 7.91 -21.16
N THR A 416 27.33 8.97 -20.85
CA THR A 416 27.75 9.99 -21.84
C THR A 416 28.65 9.39 -22.91
N GLU A 417 29.48 8.39 -22.59
CA GLU A 417 30.42 7.78 -23.53
C GLU A 417 29.69 6.91 -24.56
N ALA A 418 28.83 5.99 -24.10
CA ALA A 418 28.04 5.17 -25.01
C ALA A 418 27.06 6.01 -25.84
N TYR A 419 26.45 7.04 -25.25
CA TYR A 419 25.59 7.96 -25.97
C TYR A 419 26.37 8.72 -27.06
N SER A 420 27.54 9.25 -26.74
CA SER A 420 28.43 9.93 -27.69
C SER A 420 28.80 9.03 -28.87
N ALA A 421 29.18 7.77 -28.59
CA ALA A 421 29.46 6.78 -29.62
C ALA A 421 28.24 6.51 -30.52
N TRP A 422 27.03 6.42 -29.95
CA TRP A 422 25.80 6.26 -30.73
C TRP A 422 25.52 7.48 -31.61
N VAL A 423 25.67 8.71 -31.09
CA VAL A 423 25.51 9.96 -31.86
C VAL A 423 26.42 9.96 -33.09
N ASP A 424 27.66 9.50 -32.95
CA ASP A 424 28.63 9.44 -34.06
C ASP A 424 28.24 8.46 -35.17
N THR A 425 27.36 7.48 -34.88
CA THR A 425 26.83 6.55 -35.89
C THR A 425 25.64 7.11 -36.67
N GLN A 426 25.05 8.22 -36.23
CA GLN A 426 23.82 8.75 -36.81
C GLN A 426 24.07 9.38 -38.19
N LYS A 427 23.39 8.83 -39.21
CA LYS A 427 23.50 9.27 -40.61
C LYS A 427 22.50 10.36 -40.97
N ASN A 428 21.37 10.43 -40.26
CA ASN A 428 20.39 11.48 -40.48
C ASN A 428 20.88 12.77 -39.80
N PRO A 429 21.16 13.85 -40.55
CA PRO A 429 21.72 15.08 -39.98
C PRO A 429 20.79 15.75 -38.96
N GLU A 430 19.47 15.60 -39.09
CA GLU A 430 18.50 16.15 -38.15
C GLU A 430 18.56 15.42 -36.79
N ILE A 431 18.55 14.09 -36.82
CA ILE A 431 18.69 13.25 -35.62
C ILE A 431 20.03 13.52 -34.94
N ARG A 432 21.12 13.54 -35.72
CA ARG A 432 22.47 13.79 -35.21
C ARG A 432 22.57 15.15 -34.55
N SER A 433 22.14 16.22 -35.21
CA SER A 433 22.16 17.59 -34.67
C SER A 433 21.33 17.72 -33.39
N ALA A 434 20.13 17.12 -33.37
CA ALA A 434 19.29 17.10 -32.18
C ALA A 434 19.95 16.36 -31.00
N ALA A 435 20.59 15.21 -31.27
CA ALA A 435 21.25 14.40 -30.26
C ALA A 435 22.56 15.02 -29.75
N GLU A 436 23.37 15.63 -30.64
CA GLU A 436 24.61 16.36 -30.33
C GLU A 436 24.34 17.50 -29.35
N ARG A 437 23.22 18.22 -29.48
CA ARG A 437 22.85 19.29 -28.54
C ARG A 437 22.80 18.80 -27.09
N TYR A 438 22.23 17.61 -26.83
CA TYR A 438 22.19 17.04 -25.49
C TYR A 438 23.57 16.62 -24.99
N LEU A 439 24.39 16.04 -25.87
CA LEU A 439 25.77 15.70 -25.54
C LEU A 439 26.57 16.95 -25.12
N ILE A 440 26.48 18.04 -25.89
CA ILE A 440 27.15 19.31 -25.60
C ILE A 440 26.67 19.87 -24.26
N MET A 441 25.36 19.91 -24.01
CA MET A 441 24.80 20.38 -22.74
C MET A 441 25.24 19.53 -21.55
N THR A 442 25.30 18.21 -21.69
CA THR A 442 25.75 17.30 -20.63
C THR A 442 27.25 17.43 -20.37
N LEU A 443 28.08 17.51 -21.41
CA LEU A 443 29.52 17.75 -21.26
C LEU A 443 29.78 19.08 -20.56
N SER A 444 29.07 20.13 -20.96
CA SER A 444 29.16 21.45 -20.32
C SER A 444 28.78 21.40 -18.85
N SER A 445 27.67 20.74 -18.49
CA SER A 445 27.23 20.65 -17.08
C SER A 445 28.17 19.79 -16.22
N GLN A 446 28.93 18.87 -16.82
CA GLN A 446 30.01 18.11 -16.19
C GLN A 446 31.34 18.89 -16.10
N GLY A 447 31.39 20.14 -16.58
CA GLY A 447 32.62 20.95 -16.61
C GLY A 447 33.60 20.57 -17.72
N ARG A 448 33.21 19.69 -18.66
CA ARG A 448 34.01 19.26 -19.82
C ARG A 448 33.83 20.24 -20.99
N PHE A 449 34.06 21.52 -20.72
CA PHE A 449 33.74 22.60 -21.64
C PHE A 449 34.50 22.53 -22.97
N GLN A 450 35.79 22.17 -22.93
CA GLN A 450 36.60 22.05 -24.15
C GLN A 450 36.05 21.00 -25.11
N GLU A 451 35.72 19.82 -24.59
CA GLU A 451 35.14 18.74 -25.40
C GLU A 451 33.75 19.12 -25.92
N ALA A 452 32.94 19.79 -25.11
CA ALA A 452 31.65 20.33 -25.53
C ALA A 452 31.82 21.35 -26.68
N ALA A 453 32.86 22.17 -26.63
CA ALA A 453 33.13 23.20 -27.62
C ALA A 453 33.65 22.61 -28.94
N ASP A 454 34.57 21.63 -28.86
CA ASP A 454 35.07 20.89 -30.01
C ASP A 454 33.95 20.12 -30.73
N ARG A 455 32.99 19.57 -29.97
CA ARG A 455 31.77 18.97 -30.53
C ARG A 455 30.87 20.01 -31.19
N ALA A 456 30.66 21.17 -30.54
CA ALA A 456 29.79 22.22 -31.04
C ALA A 456 30.30 22.92 -32.32
N THR A 457 31.63 23.03 -32.49
CA THR A 457 32.23 23.57 -33.73
C THR A 457 32.15 22.56 -34.89
N GLY A 458 32.18 21.26 -34.61
CA GLY A 458 32.02 20.20 -35.61
C GLY A 458 30.57 19.95 -36.07
N ALA A 459 29.57 20.45 -35.35
CA ALA A 459 28.16 20.20 -35.64
C ALA A 459 27.68 20.96 -36.90
N ALA A 460 27.35 20.22 -37.96
CA ALA A 460 26.86 20.79 -39.22
C ALA A 460 25.44 21.38 -39.06
N ALA A 461 25.36 22.71 -39.07
CA ALA A 461 24.15 23.55 -38.96
C ALA A 461 23.50 23.62 -37.55
N GLY A 462 23.36 24.86 -37.04
CA GLY A 462 22.63 25.18 -35.80
C GLY A 462 23.47 25.29 -34.53
N GLY A 463 24.79 25.04 -34.60
CA GLY A 463 25.70 25.10 -33.45
C GLY A 463 25.91 26.49 -32.85
N GLY A 464 25.65 27.57 -33.61
CA GLY A 464 25.95 28.95 -33.20
C GLY A 464 25.35 29.34 -31.84
N SER A 465 24.05 29.13 -31.63
CA SER A 465 23.40 29.46 -30.35
C SER A 465 23.89 28.58 -29.20
N THR A 466 24.17 27.30 -29.48
CA THR A 466 24.65 26.34 -28.48
C THR A 466 26.08 26.68 -28.06
N LEU A 467 26.93 27.03 -29.02
CA LEU A 467 28.32 27.44 -28.78
C LEU A 467 28.38 28.79 -28.04
N THR A 468 27.49 29.73 -28.35
CA THR A 468 27.38 30.99 -27.59
C THR A 468 27.01 30.74 -26.14
N GLN A 469 25.99 29.91 -25.87
CA GLN A 469 25.61 29.57 -24.50
C GLN A 469 26.75 28.86 -23.76
N LEU A 470 27.43 27.92 -24.43
CA LEU A 470 28.59 27.23 -23.90
C LEU A 470 29.72 28.21 -23.56
N ALA A 471 30.02 29.18 -24.42
CA ALA A 471 31.07 30.18 -24.18
C ALA A 471 30.72 31.09 -22.99
N ILE A 472 29.44 31.43 -22.80
CA ILE A 472 28.98 32.17 -21.62
C ILE A 472 29.20 31.35 -20.34
N ASP A 473 28.78 30.09 -20.34
CA ASP A 473 28.85 29.22 -19.16
C ASP A 473 30.31 28.84 -18.83
N TRP A 474 31.13 28.56 -19.86
CA TRP A 474 32.57 28.34 -19.72
C TRP A 474 33.28 29.60 -19.23
N GLY A 475 32.98 30.78 -19.80
CA GLY A 475 33.58 32.04 -19.38
C GLY A 475 33.32 32.40 -17.92
N LYS A 476 32.14 32.03 -17.39
CA LYS A 476 31.82 32.16 -15.96
C LYS A 476 32.61 31.19 -15.08
N SER A 477 32.83 29.96 -15.56
CA SER A 477 33.52 28.92 -14.81
C SER A 477 35.04 29.06 -14.84
N ASP A 478 35.61 29.30 -16.03
CA ASP A 478 37.05 29.46 -16.28
C ASP A 478 37.28 30.38 -17.51
N PRO A 479 37.34 31.70 -17.30
CA PRO A 479 37.50 32.66 -18.39
C PRO A 479 38.85 32.55 -19.09
N THR A 480 39.89 32.03 -18.42
CA THR A 480 41.23 31.90 -19.00
C THR A 480 41.27 30.71 -19.96
N ALA A 481 40.73 29.56 -19.56
CA ALA A 481 40.62 28.40 -20.43
C ALA A 481 39.71 28.67 -21.64
N ALA A 482 38.57 29.33 -21.42
CA ALA A 482 37.66 29.71 -22.50
C ALA A 482 38.32 30.64 -23.53
N ALA A 483 39.10 31.63 -23.07
CA ALA A 483 39.85 32.53 -23.96
C ALA A 483 40.96 31.80 -24.73
N ALA A 484 41.70 30.91 -24.07
CA ALA A 484 42.75 30.12 -24.72
C ALA A 484 42.18 29.18 -25.80
N TRP A 485 41.04 28.54 -25.52
CA TRP A 485 40.34 27.73 -26.53
C TRP A 485 39.92 28.59 -27.73
N LEU A 486 39.33 29.76 -27.48
CA LEU A 486 38.85 30.67 -28.52
C LEU A 486 39.96 31.14 -29.49
N GLU A 487 41.17 31.36 -28.96
CA GLU A 487 42.35 31.70 -29.76
C GLU A 487 42.83 30.53 -30.64
N SER A 488 42.66 29.29 -30.17
CA SER A 488 43.08 28.08 -30.88
C SER A 488 42.01 27.48 -31.79
N ALA A 489 40.74 27.84 -31.61
CA ALA A 489 39.61 27.25 -32.31
C ALA A 489 39.59 27.67 -33.79
N ASP A 490 39.35 26.69 -34.66
CA ASP A 490 39.14 26.88 -36.10
C ASP A 490 37.71 27.37 -36.37
N ILE A 491 37.47 28.63 -36.03
CA ILE A 491 36.24 29.37 -36.30
C ILE A 491 36.57 30.67 -37.04
N ASP A 492 35.60 31.23 -37.75
CA ASP A 492 35.79 32.51 -38.42
C ASP A 492 35.99 33.66 -37.41
N GLU A 493 36.58 34.76 -37.89
CA GLU A 493 36.94 35.90 -37.03
C GLU A 493 35.72 36.61 -36.45
N GLU A 494 34.59 36.62 -37.17
CA GLU A 494 33.35 37.26 -36.71
C GLU A 494 32.77 36.49 -35.52
N GLN A 495 32.66 35.16 -35.64
CA GLN A 495 32.24 34.28 -34.58
C GLN A 495 33.21 34.31 -33.40
N ARG A 496 34.53 34.40 -33.66
CA ARG A 496 35.56 34.57 -32.64
C ARG A 496 35.33 35.84 -31.81
N GLU A 497 35.11 36.97 -32.47
CA GLU A 497 34.84 38.26 -31.81
C GLU A 497 33.55 38.20 -30.98
N GLN A 498 32.47 37.64 -31.53
CA GLN A 498 31.20 37.47 -30.84
C GLN A 498 31.33 36.63 -29.56
N LEU A 499 31.93 35.43 -29.65
CA LEU A 499 32.15 34.57 -28.49
C LEU A 499 33.10 35.21 -27.47
N GLY A 500 34.13 35.94 -27.93
CA GLY A 500 35.05 36.68 -27.07
C GLY A 500 34.35 37.78 -26.25
N ASN A 501 33.38 38.47 -26.85
CA ASN A 501 32.54 39.44 -26.14
C ASN A 501 31.66 38.77 -25.08
N HIS A 502 31.08 37.61 -25.40
CA HIS A 502 30.29 36.83 -24.45
C HIS A 502 31.11 36.33 -23.24
N ILE A 503 32.30 35.77 -23.47
CA ILE A 503 33.22 35.32 -22.41
C ILE A 503 33.60 36.49 -21.49
N LYS A 504 33.88 37.68 -22.05
CA LYS A 504 34.21 38.89 -21.25
C LYS A 504 33.01 39.39 -20.43
N SER A 505 31.81 39.30 -20.97
CA SER A 505 30.57 39.75 -20.31
C SER A 505 30.07 38.82 -19.20
N GLY A 506 30.57 37.58 -19.15
CA GLY A 506 30.23 36.60 -18.11
C GLY A 506 30.96 36.81 -16.77
N LYS A 507 31.89 37.78 -16.69
CA LYS A 507 32.54 38.22 -15.45
C LYS A 507 31.62 39.16 -14.65
#